data_AF-A0A1F9M766-F1
#
_entry.id   AF-A0A1F9M766-F1
#
_cell.length_a   1.000
_cell.length_b   1.000
_cell.length_c   1.000
_cell.angle_alpha   90.00
_cell.angle_beta   90.00
_cell.angle_gamma   90.00
#
_symmetry.space_group_name_H-M   'P 1'
#
loop_
_entity.id
_entity.type
_entity.pdbx_description
1 polymer ?
#
loop_
_entity_poly.entity_id
_entity_poly.type
_entity_poly.pdbx_seq_one_letter_code
_entity_poly.pdbx_strand_id
1 'polypeptide(L)'
;MQQHLQFRSLPTGIRARSFALLSGLLGFFLLASCAAPPPRRVLPDTSADTATTDPVEPDPGGEPSLPSGDLPVEPGPLPCTGALDAQLCALAGAECGTLSTVDACGNPRVAECGRCTDPSGVCEANTCTCSPEETPALCSRLQRGCGNIEVKDNCGEVRAANCGVCTCNAAVQSGEFSLPAHVSYLRWRFKSTAVDKMQAELRLHDDPGTTSGLYLAPFDGTIDGIRFYAGLQTEVLEPGVGGRRGKGIVFSRWESQDEADTRPPREGWKELGSHEGRFVGVRLLYDWGVGQFNLRLQRADQGGDGDWFHLYLEPSEGSPIFAGGLRFPRRVSTSQPASINPNLTSFLEIYSKTKEYNTVARWHFSLWLRAAEETPLSIRSEYPAFPTAEFPNVDTFWNPEDRRPHMLLGATARRCHAAGVLFSVE
;
A
#
# COMPACT_ATOMS: atom_id res chain seq x y z
N MET A 1 63.82 0.70 -4.08
CA MET A 1 64.99 0.36 -4.93
C MET A 1 64.51 -0.69 -5.94
N GLN A 2 63.64 -0.28 -6.87
CA GLN A 2 63.98 0.00 -8.28
C GLN A 2 64.62 -1.18 -9.00
N GLN A 3 63.86 -1.84 -9.88
CA GLN A 3 64.32 -2.04 -11.26
C GLN A 3 63.12 -2.15 -12.22
N HIS A 4 63.25 -1.37 -13.28
CA HIS A 4 62.31 -1.13 -14.36
C HIS A 4 62.21 -2.32 -15.32
N LEU A 5 61.00 -2.56 -15.83
CA LEU A 5 60.80 -3.18 -17.14
C LEU A 5 59.81 -2.34 -17.93
N GLN A 6 60.36 -1.66 -18.94
CA GLN A 6 59.62 -1.00 -20.01
C GLN A 6 59.19 -2.04 -21.05
N PHE A 7 57.96 -1.94 -21.55
CA PHE A 7 57.65 -2.45 -22.89
C PHE A 7 56.87 -1.42 -23.70
N ARG A 8 57.21 -1.45 -24.98
CA ARG A 8 57.08 -0.41 -25.99
C ARG A 8 55.65 -0.21 -26.50
N SER A 9 55.39 1.03 -26.90
CA SER A 9 54.24 1.49 -27.67
C SER A 9 54.37 1.21 -29.17
N LEU A 10 53.20 1.27 -29.84
CA LEU A 10 52.87 1.63 -31.24
C LEU A 10 52.09 0.53 -32.00
N PRO A 11 51.26 0.86 -33.04
CA PRO A 11 50.65 2.15 -33.38
C PRO A 11 49.14 2.10 -33.66
N THR A 12 48.58 3.31 -33.69
CA THR A 12 47.26 3.73 -34.12
C THR A 12 47.02 3.59 -35.63
N GLY A 13 45.77 3.29 -36.00
CA GLY A 13 45.09 3.88 -37.15
C GLY A 13 44.72 2.92 -38.27
N ILE A 14 43.41 2.72 -38.50
CA ILE A 14 42.79 2.62 -39.84
C ILE A 14 41.42 3.31 -39.77
N ARG A 15 41.17 4.10 -40.81
CA ARG A 15 40.04 4.99 -41.08
C ARG A 15 38.80 4.24 -41.58
N ALA A 16 37.61 4.69 -41.23
CA ALA A 16 36.39 4.57 -42.04
C ALA A 16 35.57 5.88 -41.85
N ARG A 17 35.76 6.87 -42.73
CA ARG A 17 34.93 7.20 -43.90
C ARG A 17 33.49 7.58 -43.55
N SER A 18 33.29 8.89 -43.49
CA SER A 18 32.04 9.61 -43.60
C SER A 18 31.24 9.19 -44.84
N PHE A 19 29.93 8.99 -44.64
CA PHE A 19 28.92 9.24 -45.66
C PHE A 19 27.79 10.02 -44.99
N ALA A 20 27.58 11.24 -45.48
CA ALA A 20 26.42 12.07 -45.24
C ALA A 20 25.50 12.00 -46.47
N LEU A 21 24.29 12.57 -46.32
CA LEU A 21 23.19 12.73 -47.29
C LEU A 21 22.20 11.54 -47.23
N LEU A 22 20.88 11.69 -47.16
CA LEU A 22 20.00 12.84 -47.42
C LEU A 22 18.59 12.53 -46.84
N SER A 23 17.91 13.57 -46.37
CA SER A 23 16.46 13.87 -46.46
C SER A 23 15.40 12.75 -46.41
N GLY A 24 14.46 12.89 -45.49
CA GLY A 24 13.16 12.22 -45.57
C GLY A 24 12.19 12.69 -44.49
N LEU A 25 11.62 13.89 -44.66
CA LEU A 25 10.39 14.31 -43.98
C LEU A 25 9.28 13.30 -44.31
N LEU A 26 8.67 12.68 -43.30
CA LEU A 26 7.27 12.30 -43.35
C LEU A 26 6.69 12.38 -41.93
N GLY A 27 5.97 13.47 -41.68
CA GLY A 27 5.12 13.61 -40.50
C GLY A 27 3.95 12.64 -40.61
N PHE A 28 3.79 11.79 -39.60
CA PHE A 28 2.56 11.07 -39.36
C PHE A 28 1.88 11.68 -38.15
N PHE A 29 0.88 12.53 -38.43
CA PHE A 29 -0.16 12.93 -37.51
C PHE A 29 -0.95 11.67 -37.10
N LEU A 30 -0.75 11.17 -35.88
CA LEU A 30 -1.75 10.31 -35.24
C LEU A 30 -2.76 11.23 -34.54
N LEU A 31 -3.89 11.42 -35.23
CA LEU A 31 -5.11 12.01 -34.71
C LEU A 31 -5.59 11.18 -33.52
N ALA A 32 -5.61 11.83 -32.35
CA ALA A 32 -6.37 11.38 -31.19
C ALA A 32 -7.86 11.41 -31.54
N SER A 33 -8.47 10.24 -31.73
CA SER A 33 -9.92 10.12 -31.89
C SER A 33 -10.54 9.99 -30.50
N CYS A 34 -11.07 11.10 -29.98
CA CYS A 34 -11.98 11.11 -28.83
C CYS A 34 -13.25 10.34 -29.18
N ALA A 35 -13.43 9.15 -28.62
CA ALA A 35 -14.73 8.49 -28.61
C ALA A 35 -15.58 9.08 -27.48
N ALA A 36 -16.70 9.69 -27.85
CA ALA A 36 -17.70 10.23 -26.93
C ALA A 36 -18.40 9.10 -26.13
N PRO A 37 -18.76 9.33 -24.85
CA PRO A 37 -19.51 8.35 -24.07
C PRO A 37 -20.97 8.24 -24.55
N PRO A 38 -21.58 7.04 -24.50
CA PRO A 38 -22.99 6.86 -24.84
C PRO A 38 -23.91 7.57 -23.83
N PRO A 39 -25.13 7.97 -24.24
CA PRO A 39 -26.04 8.76 -23.41
C PRO A 39 -26.59 7.97 -22.20
N ARG A 40 -26.65 8.66 -21.06
CA ARG A 40 -27.36 8.24 -19.83
C ARG A 40 -28.82 7.90 -20.16
N ARG A 41 -29.23 6.65 -19.91
CA ARG A 41 -30.66 6.30 -19.78
C ARG A 41 -31.13 6.61 -18.36
N VAL A 42 -32.18 7.41 -18.31
CA VAL A 42 -32.97 7.76 -17.12
C VAL A 42 -33.84 6.56 -16.73
N LEU A 43 -33.89 6.26 -15.43
CA LEU A 43 -34.73 5.27 -14.77
C LEU A 43 -36.22 5.68 -14.85
N PRO A 44 -37.15 4.72 -14.82
CA PRO A 44 -38.40 4.89 -14.11
C PRO A 44 -38.37 4.11 -12.77
N ASP A 45 -38.77 4.85 -11.75
CA ASP A 45 -39.02 4.48 -10.38
C ASP A 45 -40.32 3.66 -10.29
N THR A 46 -40.29 2.51 -9.61
CA THR A 46 -41.50 1.86 -9.09
C THR A 46 -41.15 1.16 -7.78
N SER A 47 -41.42 1.87 -6.69
CA SER A 47 -41.66 1.31 -5.37
C SER A 47 -42.95 0.49 -5.36
N ALA A 48 -42.90 -0.76 -4.89
CA ALA A 48 -44.06 -1.46 -4.33
C ALA A 48 -43.63 -2.64 -3.44
N ASP A 49 -44.35 -2.74 -2.34
CA ASP A 49 -44.70 -3.95 -1.58
C ASP A 49 -43.84 -4.40 -0.39
N THR A 50 -44.09 -3.65 0.69
CA THR A 50 -44.63 -4.10 1.99
C THR A 50 -44.77 -5.61 2.28
N ALA A 51 -44.23 -5.95 3.45
CA ALA A 51 -44.39 -7.22 4.14
C ALA A 51 -45.82 -7.45 4.65
N THR A 52 -46.19 -8.73 4.57
CA THR A 52 -47.38 -9.41 5.05
C THR A 52 -47.41 -9.58 6.58
N THR A 53 -48.55 -9.31 7.21
CA THR A 53 -49.06 -10.07 8.37
C THR A 53 -50.59 -10.13 8.35
N ASP A 54 -51.09 -11.30 8.74
CA ASP A 54 -52.42 -11.88 8.54
C ASP A 54 -53.63 -11.21 9.22
N PRO A 55 -54.87 -11.60 8.83
CA PRO A 55 -56.12 -10.96 9.24
C PRO A 55 -56.80 -11.65 10.44
N VAL A 56 -57.53 -10.88 11.24
CA VAL A 56 -58.51 -11.39 12.21
C VAL A 56 -59.89 -10.84 11.85
N GLU A 57 -60.84 -11.77 11.71
CA GLU A 57 -62.25 -11.59 11.39
C GLU A 57 -63.10 -10.98 12.54
N PRO A 58 -64.36 -10.59 12.28
CA PRO A 58 -65.10 -9.60 13.05
C PRO A 58 -66.07 -10.19 14.09
N ASP A 59 -66.46 -9.36 15.06
CA ASP A 59 -67.63 -9.60 15.93
C ASP A 59 -68.58 -8.37 15.85
N PRO A 60 -69.89 -8.56 15.57
CA PRO A 60 -70.84 -7.47 15.40
C PRO A 60 -71.68 -7.23 16.65
N GLY A 61 -72.12 -5.98 16.84
CA GLY A 61 -73.37 -5.69 17.52
C GLY A 61 -73.23 -4.82 18.77
N GLY A 62 -73.88 -3.67 18.72
CA GLY A 62 -74.12 -2.84 19.89
C GLY A 62 -74.48 -1.40 19.53
N GLU A 63 -75.67 -1.17 18.97
CA GLU A 63 -76.30 0.15 19.07
C GLU A 63 -76.59 0.45 20.55
N PRO A 64 -76.42 1.71 20.98
CA PRO A 64 -77.59 2.37 21.55
C PRO A 64 -77.73 3.84 21.14
N SER A 65 -78.92 4.14 20.65
CA SER A 65 -79.77 5.32 20.94
C SER A 65 -79.12 6.64 21.39
N LEU A 66 -79.35 7.66 20.56
CA LEU A 66 -79.16 9.09 20.81
C LEU A 66 -80.11 9.64 21.89
N PRO A 67 -79.61 10.47 22.82
CA PRO A 67 -80.38 11.57 23.37
C PRO A 67 -80.00 12.88 22.67
N SER A 68 -81.02 13.57 22.18
CA SER A 68 -80.94 14.97 21.75
C SER A 68 -80.72 15.86 22.97
N GLY A 69 -79.69 16.69 22.96
CA GLY A 69 -79.40 17.63 24.03
C GLY A 69 -78.25 18.57 23.67
N ASP A 70 -78.63 19.81 23.42
CA ASP A 70 -77.85 21.04 23.51
C ASP A 70 -76.62 21.27 22.60
N LEU A 71 -76.73 22.38 21.87
CA LEU A 71 -75.73 22.98 21.00
C LEU A 71 -74.38 23.13 21.73
N PRO A 72 -73.25 22.65 21.17
CA PRO A 72 -71.94 23.01 21.70
C PRO A 72 -71.68 24.47 21.33
N VAL A 73 -71.56 25.30 22.37
CA VAL A 73 -70.81 26.56 22.35
C VAL A 73 -69.51 26.32 21.59
N GLU A 74 -69.21 27.15 20.58
CA GLU A 74 -67.91 27.09 19.89
C GLU A 74 -66.80 27.01 20.94
N PRO A 75 -65.93 25.98 20.91
CA PRO A 75 -64.78 25.98 21.78
C PRO A 75 -63.96 27.21 21.41
N GLY A 76 -63.88 28.16 22.34
CA GLY A 76 -62.88 29.23 22.25
C GLY A 76 -61.52 28.62 21.92
N PRO A 77 -60.67 29.32 21.17
CA PRO A 77 -59.48 28.75 20.55
C PRO A 77 -58.71 27.90 21.56
N LEU A 78 -58.50 26.62 21.21
CA LEU A 78 -57.75 25.68 22.02
C LEU A 78 -56.43 26.35 22.46
N PRO A 79 -56.05 26.27 23.76
CA PRO A 79 -54.79 26.85 24.21
C PRO A 79 -53.67 26.18 23.41
N CYS A 80 -52.86 27.00 22.72
CA CYS A 80 -51.81 26.46 21.88
C CYS A 80 -50.74 25.79 22.75
N THR A 81 -50.53 24.49 22.54
CA THR A 81 -49.50 23.71 23.24
C THR A 81 -48.15 23.96 22.56
N GLY A 82 -47.21 24.58 23.27
CA GLY A 82 -45.88 24.87 22.73
C GLY A 82 -45.11 23.60 22.32
N ALA A 83 -44.52 23.62 21.12
CA ALA A 83 -43.74 22.50 20.58
C ALA A 83 -42.46 22.24 21.40
N LEU A 84 -42.07 20.99 21.60
CA LEU A 84 -40.82 20.63 22.30
C LEU A 84 -39.59 21.09 21.49
N ASP A 85 -38.47 21.38 22.17
CA ASP A 85 -37.22 21.82 21.52
C ASP A 85 -36.77 20.88 20.41
N ALA A 86 -36.83 19.56 20.63
CA ALA A 86 -36.50 18.56 19.61
C ALA A 86 -37.37 18.69 18.34
N GLN A 87 -38.65 19.06 18.47
CA GLN A 87 -39.55 19.26 17.33
C GLN A 87 -39.22 20.57 16.60
N LEU A 88 -38.89 21.64 17.34
CA LEU A 88 -38.47 22.92 16.77
C LEU A 88 -37.14 22.79 16.00
N CYS A 89 -36.19 22.04 16.55
CA CYS A 89 -34.90 21.77 15.93
C CYS A 89 -35.04 20.90 14.68
N ALA A 90 -35.83 19.82 14.74
CA ALA A 90 -36.10 18.96 13.59
C ALA A 90 -36.79 19.73 12.45
N LEU A 91 -37.74 20.60 12.78
CA LEU A 91 -38.45 21.42 11.78
C LEU A 91 -37.53 22.43 11.09
N ALA A 92 -36.57 22.99 11.82
CA ALA A 92 -35.60 23.95 11.29
C ALA A 92 -34.37 23.30 10.66
N GLY A 93 -34.25 21.96 10.70
CA GLY A 93 -33.04 21.25 10.26
C GLY A 93 -31.81 21.53 11.15
N ALA A 94 -32.02 21.94 12.40
CA ALA A 94 -30.95 22.21 13.36
C ALA A 94 -30.53 20.91 14.06
N GLU A 95 -29.28 20.51 13.86
CA GLU A 95 -28.67 19.29 14.42
C GLU A 95 -28.02 19.54 15.79
N CYS A 96 -27.67 20.80 16.08
CA CYS A 96 -26.92 21.18 17.27
C CYS A 96 -27.10 22.66 17.63
N GLY A 97 -26.59 23.03 18.81
CA GLY A 97 -26.52 24.43 19.26
C GLY A 97 -27.87 24.98 19.68
N THR A 98 -27.96 26.31 19.77
CA THR A 98 -29.20 27.01 20.14
C THR A 98 -29.88 27.58 18.90
N LEU A 99 -31.20 27.42 18.82
CA LEU A 99 -32.00 27.91 17.71
C LEU A 99 -32.99 28.96 18.22
N SER A 100 -32.88 30.19 17.75
CA SER A 100 -33.92 31.20 17.99
C SER A 100 -34.98 31.11 16.89
N THR A 101 -36.21 30.79 17.30
CA THR A 101 -37.33 30.60 16.37
C THR A 101 -38.65 31.04 17.01
N VAL A 102 -39.74 30.97 16.26
CA VAL A 102 -41.10 31.19 16.77
C VAL A 102 -41.81 29.85 16.81
N ASP A 103 -42.43 29.51 17.94
CA ASP A 103 -43.19 28.27 18.04
C ASP A 103 -44.50 28.32 17.23
N ALA A 104 -45.20 27.19 17.16
CA ALA A 104 -46.48 27.09 16.46
C ALA A 104 -47.58 28.02 17.03
N CYS A 105 -47.35 28.61 18.20
CA CYS A 105 -48.24 29.52 18.90
C CYS A 105 -47.92 30.99 18.63
N GLY A 106 -46.89 31.29 17.83
CA GLY A 106 -46.45 32.65 17.54
C GLY A 106 -45.54 33.26 18.62
N ASN A 107 -45.10 32.47 19.62
CA ASN A 107 -44.23 32.98 20.69
C ASN A 107 -42.74 32.79 20.32
N PRO A 108 -41.89 33.81 20.52
CA PRO A 108 -40.45 33.66 20.33
C PRO A 108 -39.89 32.69 21.38
N ARG A 109 -39.08 31.73 20.91
CA ARG A 109 -38.45 30.68 21.71
C ARG A 109 -36.98 30.52 21.33
N VAL A 110 -36.21 30.02 22.29
CA VAL A 110 -34.85 29.52 22.06
C VAL A 110 -34.90 28.03 22.38
N ALA A 111 -34.64 27.19 21.37
CA ALA A 111 -34.62 25.74 21.49
C ALA A 111 -33.19 25.23 21.58
N GLU A 112 -32.95 24.26 22.46
CA GLU A 112 -31.65 23.58 22.61
C GLU A 112 -31.59 22.34 21.71
N CYS A 113 -30.91 22.46 20.56
CA CYS A 113 -30.83 21.41 19.54
C CYS A 113 -29.74 20.37 19.83
N GLY A 114 -29.08 20.44 20.98
CA GLY A 114 -28.09 19.46 21.42
C GLY A 114 -26.67 19.75 20.92
N ARG A 115 -25.85 18.70 20.85
CA ARG A 115 -24.44 18.77 20.46
C ARG A 115 -24.12 17.70 19.43
N CYS A 116 -23.08 17.93 18.66
CA CYS A 116 -22.56 16.94 17.72
C CYS A 116 -22.10 15.68 18.45
N THR A 117 -22.47 14.51 17.91
CA THR A 117 -22.10 13.20 18.46
C THR A 117 -20.71 12.76 18.04
N ASP A 118 -20.22 13.26 16.90
CA ASP A 118 -18.84 13.05 16.46
C ASP A 118 -17.89 13.85 17.36
N PRO A 119 -16.84 13.25 17.96
CA PRO A 119 -15.86 13.96 18.77
C PRO A 119 -15.12 15.10 18.05
N SER A 120 -15.01 15.02 16.71
CA SER A 120 -14.44 16.06 15.84
C SER A 120 -15.49 17.05 15.34
N GLY A 121 -16.78 16.83 15.67
CA GLY A 121 -17.89 17.66 15.26
C GLY A 121 -17.96 18.96 16.03
N VAL A 122 -17.92 20.08 15.31
CA VAL A 122 -18.21 21.42 15.82
C VAL A 122 -19.56 21.89 15.30
N CYS A 123 -20.29 22.60 16.16
CA CYS A 123 -21.59 23.13 15.79
C CYS A 123 -21.43 24.50 15.14
N GLU A 124 -21.67 24.60 13.84
CA GLU A 124 -21.63 25.85 13.10
C GLU A 124 -22.96 26.04 12.36
N ALA A 125 -23.60 27.19 12.55
CA ALA A 125 -24.90 27.51 11.97
C ALA A 125 -25.96 26.40 12.19
N ASN A 126 -26.00 25.84 13.41
CA ASN A 126 -26.88 24.74 13.81
C ASN A 126 -26.69 23.43 13.03
N THR A 127 -25.58 23.27 12.30
CA THR A 127 -25.20 22.03 11.59
C THR A 127 -23.89 21.50 12.17
N CYS A 128 -23.78 20.17 12.28
CA CYS A 128 -22.53 19.55 12.70
C CYS A 128 -21.54 19.48 11.53
N THR A 129 -20.41 20.15 11.67
CA THR A 129 -19.31 20.12 10.70
C THR A 129 -18.06 19.52 11.33
N CYS A 130 -17.19 18.89 10.54
CA CYS A 130 -15.96 18.31 11.08
C CYS A 130 -14.86 19.38 11.17
N SER A 131 -14.28 19.53 12.36
CA SER A 131 -13.07 20.35 12.55
C SER A 131 -11.82 19.50 12.34
N PRO A 132 -11.00 19.79 11.32
CA PRO A 132 -9.79 19.02 11.07
C PRO A 132 -8.77 19.24 12.20
N GLU A 133 -8.01 18.20 12.51
CA GLU A 133 -6.94 18.28 13.49
C GLU A 133 -5.74 19.11 12.97
N GLU A 134 -5.18 19.92 13.87
CA GLU A 134 -4.00 20.72 13.56
C GLU A 134 -2.77 19.84 13.26
N THR A 135 -1.83 20.36 12.48
CA THR A 135 -0.64 19.62 12.04
C THR A 135 0.14 18.95 13.18
N PRO A 136 0.39 19.59 14.34
CA PRO A 136 1.04 18.91 15.47
C PRO A 136 0.25 17.69 15.99
N ALA A 137 -1.08 17.79 16.06
CA ALA A 137 -1.94 16.69 16.50
C ALA A 137 -1.92 15.52 15.50
N LEU A 138 -2.02 15.84 14.20
CA LEU A 138 -1.90 14.86 13.11
C LEU A 138 -0.57 14.09 13.18
N CYS A 139 0.55 14.81 13.34
CA CYS A 139 1.87 14.20 13.43
C CYS A 139 2.04 13.33 14.69
N SER A 140 1.51 13.77 15.83
CA SER A 140 1.48 12.97 17.06
C SER A 140 0.63 11.70 16.91
N ARG A 141 -0.56 11.80 16.30
CA ARG A 141 -1.45 10.65 16.04
C ARG A 141 -0.77 9.58 15.18
N LEU A 142 0.00 10.01 14.19
CA LEU A 142 0.71 9.13 13.26
C LEU A 142 2.09 8.68 13.76
N GLN A 143 2.47 9.10 14.98
CA GLN A 143 3.79 8.86 15.57
C GLN A 143 4.94 9.33 14.66
N ARG A 144 4.71 10.40 13.90
CA ARG A 144 5.68 10.96 12.96
C ARG A 144 6.40 12.15 13.59
N GLY A 145 7.66 11.95 13.93
CA GLY A 145 8.48 12.99 14.58
C GLY A 145 9.00 14.10 13.67
N CYS A 146 9.07 13.88 12.35
CA CYS A 146 9.57 14.86 11.39
C CYS A 146 9.21 14.49 9.93
N GLY A 147 9.43 15.43 9.00
CA GLY A 147 9.34 15.21 7.56
C GLY A 147 7.93 15.39 6.99
N ASN A 148 7.83 15.29 5.67
CA ASN A 148 6.56 15.44 4.96
C ASN A 148 5.78 14.12 4.95
N ILE A 149 4.47 14.22 5.10
CA ILE A 149 3.50 13.12 5.01
C ILE A 149 2.30 13.52 4.16
N GLU A 150 1.63 12.54 3.56
CA GLU A 150 0.37 12.70 2.84
C GLU A 150 -0.63 11.67 3.40
N VAL A 151 -1.64 12.15 4.13
CA VAL A 151 -2.49 11.34 5.01
C VAL A 151 -3.90 11.90 5.12
N LYS A 152 -4.88 11.03 5.42
CA LYS A 152 -6.21 11.44 5.86
C LYS A 152 -6.19 12.01 7.28
N ASP A 153 -6.82 13.16 7.48
CA ASP A 153 -7.08 13.71 8.81
C ASP A 153 -8.26 13.00 9.51
N ASN A 154 -8.62 13.47 10.69
CA ASN A 154 -9.78 12.98 11.46
C ASN A 154 -11.14 13.22 10.77
N CYS A 155 -11.20 14.07 9.75
CA CYS A 155 -12.40 14.34 8.95
C CYS A 155 -12.47 13.48 7.69
N GLY A 156 -11.45 12.66 7.42
CA GLY A 156 -11.39 11.81 6.23
C GLY A 156 -10.93 12.54 4.97
N GLU A 157 -10.36 13.74 5.11
CA GLU A 157 -9.79 14.50 3.99
C GLU A 157 -8.29 14.27 3.86
N VAL A 158 -7.81 14.01 2.64
CA VAL A 158 -6.36 13.81 2.38
C VAL A 158 -5.65 15.15 2.43
N ARG A 159 -4.66 15.30 3.31
CA ARG A 159 -3.83 16.50 3.41
C ARG A 159 -2.35 16.19 3.48
N ALA A 160 -1.56 17.12 2.92
CA ALA A 160 -0.12 17.15 3.11
C ALA A 160 0.21 17.88 4.42
N ALA A 161 1.12 17.32 5.22
CA ALA A 161 1.57 17.91 6.46
C ALA A 161 3.09 17.78 6.61
N ASN A 162 3.71 18.79 7.23
CA ASN A 162 5.12 18.77 7.59
C ASN A 162 5.23 18.61 9.11
N CYS A 163 5.77 17.49 9.56
CA CYS A 163 5.92 17.17 10.98
C CYS A 163 7.17 17.79 11.62
N GLY A 164 7.74 18.82 11.00
CA GLY A 164 8.98 19.46 11.41
C GLY A 164 10.19 19.03 10.56
N VAL A 165 11.31 19.69 10.82
CA VAL A 165 12.58 19.43 10.14
C VAL A 165 13.22 18.18 10.71
N CYS A 166 13.55 17.21 9.85
CA CYS A 166 14.30 16.03 10.27
C CYS A 166 15.76 16.40 10.55
N THR A 167 16.19 16.26 11.79
CA THR A 167 17.59 16.48 12.17
C THR A 167 18.39 15.18 12.06
N CYS A 168 19.25 15.10 11.06
CA CYS A 168 20.18 13.99 10.85
C CYS A 168 21.44 14.13 11.73
N ASN A 169 21.25 14.25 13.05
CA ASN A 169 22.33 14.54 13.98
C ASN A 169 23.04 13.28 14.51
N ALA A 170 22.49 12.10 14.28
CA ALA A 170 23.17 10.86 14.59
C ALA A 170 24.32 10.64 13.59
N ALA A 171 25.55 10.52 14.12
CA ALA A 171 26.65 9.96 13.36
C ALA A 171 26.29 8.54 12.90
N VAL A 172 26.85 8.11 11.78
CA VAL A 172 26.85 6.70 11.39
C VAL A 172 27.40 5.90 12.57
N GLN A 173 26.66 4.90 13.01
CA GLN A 173 27.05 4.08 14.15
C GLN A 173 28.07 3.02 13.71
N SER A 174 29.03 2.76 14.59
CA SER A 174 29.90 1.59 14.56
C SER A 174 29.42 0.56 15.58
N GLY A 175 29.83 -0.69 15.42
CA GLY A 175 29.44 -1.77 16.32
C GLY A 175 28.98 -3.00 15.55
N GLU A 176 28.74 -4.08 16.29
CA GLU A 176 28.39 -5.36 15.73
C GLU A 176 26.88 -5.64 15.78
N PHE A 177 26.42 -6.47 14.85
CA PHE A 177 25.07 -7.04 14.82
C PHE A 177 25.11 -8.52 14.45
N SER A 178 24.03 -9.22 14.78
CA SER A 178 23.85 -10.64 14.47
C SER A 178 23.13 -10.81 13.13
N LEU A 179 23.51 -11.85 12.39
CA LEU A 179 22.91 -12.21 11.11
C LEU A 179 21.88 -13.35 11.28
N PRO A 180 20.82 -13.39 10.44
CA PRO A 180 20.40 -12.30 9.54
C PRO A 180 19.84 -11.12 10.35
N ALA A 181 20.04 -9.90 9.85
CA ALA A 181 19.52 -8.67 10.45
C ALA A 181 18.47 -8.05 9.52
N HIS A 182 17.24 -7.95 10.00
CA HIS A 182 16.21 -7.17 9.33
C HIS A 182 16.44 -5.69 9.64
N VAL A 183 16.38 -4.86 8.60
CA VAL A 183 16.88 -3.48 8.66
C VAL A 183 15.73 -2.47 8.62
N SER A 184 14.79 -2.66 7.70
CA SER A 184 13.58 -1.83 7.62
C SER A 184 12.49 -2.56 6.86
N TYR A 185 11.24 -2.32 7.26
CA TYR A 185 10.04 -2.82 6.60
C TYR A 185 9.22 -1.67 6.03
N LEU A 186 8.53 -1.94 4.93
CA LEU A 186 7.39 -1.19 4.44
C LEU A 186 6.18 -2.11 4.46
N ARG A 187 5.16 -1.73 5.23
CA ARG A 187 3.85 -2.40 5.27
C ARG A 187 2.95 -1.74 4.24
N TRP A 188 2.43 -2.55 3.32
CA TRP A 188 1.54 -2.09 2.27
C TRP A 188 0.13 -2.59 2.56
N ARG A 189 -0.84 -1.68 2.44
CA ARG A 189 -2.26 -2.01 2.52
C ARG A 189 -2.93 -1.65 1.22
N PHE A 190 -3.82 -2.52 0.75
CA PHE A 190 -4.66 -2.30 -0.43
C PHE A 190 -6.13 -2.53 -0.07
N LYS A 191 -7.03 -2.04 -0.91
CA LYS A 191 -8.49 -2.20 -0.81
C LYS A 191 -8.91 -3.61 -1.19
N SER A 192 -8.29 -4.17 -2.22
CA SER A 192 -8.53 -5.56 -2.61
C SER A 192 -8.24 -6.49 -1.44
N THR A 193 -8.98 -7.60 -1.35
CA THR A 193 -8.77 -8.64 -0.32
C THR A 193 -8.01 -9.85 -0.84
N ALA A 194 -7.90 -9.98 -2.17
CA ALA A 194 -7.20 -11.04 -2.88
C ALA A 194 -6.84 -10.54 -4.28
N VAL A 195 -5.62 -10.81 -4.76
CA VAL A 195 -5.20 -10.47 -6.13
C VAL A 195 -4.43 -11.60 -6.80
N ASP A 196 -4.29 -11.53 -8.12
CA ASP A 196 -3.55 -12.51 -8.92
C ASP A 196 -2.24 -11.99 -9.49
N LYS A 197 -2.00 -10.68 -9.34
CA LYS A 197 -0.84 -9.98 -9.83
C LYS A 197 -0.38 -8.97 -8.78
N MET A 198 0.91 -8.96 -8.52
CA MET A 198 1.62 -7.94 -7.74
C MET A 198 2.79 -7.43 -8.55
N GLN A 199 2.99 -6.12 -8.56
CA GLN A 199 4.10 -5.49 -9.26
C GLN A 199 4.85 -4.57 -8.31
N ALA A 200 6.17 -4.70 -8.31
CA ALA A 200 7.10 -3.83 -7.62
C ALA A 200 7.84 -2.99 -8.64
N GLU A 201 7.54 -1.70 -8.68
CA GLU A 201 8.26 -0.72 -9.47
C GLU A 201 9.48 -0.25 -8.69
N LEU A 202 10.67 -0.68 -9.13
CA LEU A 202 11.92 -0.43 -8.44
C LEU A 202 12.74 0.63 -9.15
N ARG A 203 13.36 1.50 -8.35
CA ARG A 203 14.44 2.38 -8.79
C ARG A 203 15.64 2.20 -7.87
N LEU A 204 16.73 1.68 -8.41
CA LEU A 204 18.00 1.57 -7.70
C LEU A 204 18.81 2.84 -7.99
N HIS A 205 19.16 3.59 -6.94
CA HIS A 205 19.87 4.88 -7.07
C HIS A 205 21.39 4.71 -6.95
N ASP A 206 21.83 3.66 -6.29
CA ASP A 206 23.22 3.22 -6.25
C ASP A 206 23.31 1.68 -6.30
N ASP A 207 24.53 1.18 -6.47
CA ASP A 207 24.83 -0.24 -6.56
C ASP A 207 25.72 -0.65 -5.37
N PRO A 208 25.24 -1.54 -4.48
CA PRO A 208 26.00 -1.97 -3.31
C PRO A 208 27.11 -2.98 -3.65
N GLY A 209 27.20 -3.45 -4.90
CA GLY A 209 28.08 -4.54 -5.30
C GLY A 209 27.72 -5.84 -4.59
N THR A 210 28.75 -6.60 -4.19
CA THR A 210 28.60 -7.91 -3.53
C THR A 210 29.39 -8.04 -2.23
N THR A 211 29.90 -6.92 -1.69
CA THR A 211 30.72 -6.90 -0.46
C THR A 211 29.88 -7.15 0.79
N SER A 212 28.57 -6.89 0.73
CA SER A 212 27.58 -7.21 1.76
C SER A 212 26.54 -8.16 1.21
N GLY A 213 26.10 -9.14 2.00
CA GLY A 213 24.96 -9.99 1.65
C GLY A 213 23.67 -9.25 1.97
N LEU A 214 23.08 -8.58 0.97
CA LEU A 214 21.89 -7.75 1.11
C LEU A 214 20.73 -8.36 0.34
N TYR A 215 19.56 -8.36 0.97
CA TYR A 215 18.31 -8.82 0.38
C TYR A 215 17.28 -7.69 0.42
N LEU A 216 16.87 -7.24 -0.76
CA LEU A 216 15.64 -6.47 -0.94
C LEU A 216 14.54 -7.43 -1.37
N ALA A 217 13.56 -7.64 -0.51
CA ALA A 217 12.35 -8.38 -0.85
C ALA A 217 11.18 -7.41 -1.01
N PRO A 218 10.80 -7.03 -2.25
CA PRO A 218 9.58 -6.25 -2.44
C PRO A 218 8.33 -7.03 -2.05
N PHE A 219 8.38 -8.37 -2.13
CA PHE A 219 7.25 -9.22 -1.81
C PHE A 219 7.57 -10.14 -0.63
N ASP A 220 6.94 -9.85 0.52
CA ASP A 220 6.75 -10.72 1.68
C ASP A 220 5.26 -10.84 1.95
N GLY A 221 4.70 -12.02 1.78
CA GLY A 221 3.30 -12.22 2.13
C GLY A 221 2.88 -13.66 2.05
N THR A 222 1.59 -13.85 1.79
CA THR A 222 1.01 -15.18 1.63
C THR A 222 0.26 -15.31 0.32
N ILE A 223 0.27 -16.52 -0.23
CA ILE A 223 -0.66 -16.95 -1.27
C ILE A 223 -1.48 -18.08 -0.69
N ASP A 224 -2.79 -17.88 -0.55
CA ASP A 224 -3.68 -18.84 0.12
C ASP A 224 -3.13 -19.30 1.49
N GLY A 225 -2.57 -18.36 2.26
CA GLY A 225 -2.01 -18.63 3.59
C GLY A 225 -0.61 -19.27 3.61
N ILE A 226 -0.05 -19.65 2.46
CA ILE A 226 1.34 -20.11 2.36
C ILE A 226 2.28 -18.90 2.30
N ARG A 227 3.22 -18.78 3.24
CA ARG A 227 4.25 -17.73 3.22
C ARG A 227 5.13 -17.86 1.98
N PHE A 228 5.52 -16.72 1.42
CA PHE A 228 6.49 -16.63 0.35
C PHE A 228 7.32 -15.34 0.46
N TYR A 229 8.47 -15.35 -0.21
CA TYR A 229 9.29 -14.18 -0.44
C TYR A 229 9.80 -14.13 -1.87
N ALA A 230 9.87 -12.94 -2.45
CA ALA A 230 10.54 -12.71 -3.72
C ALA A 230 11.26 -11.36 -3.77
N GLY A 231 12.42 -11.33 -4.42
CA GLY A 231 13.19 -10.10 -4.58
C GLY A 231 14.62 -10.28 -5.08
N LEU A 232 15.50 -9.35 -4.71
CA LEU A 232 16.87 -9.21 -5.21
C LEU A 232 17.89 -9.47 -4.11
N GLN A 233 18.85 -10.36 -4.37
CA GLN A 233 19.99 -10.58 -3.49
C GLN A 233 21.30 -10.19 -4.16
N THR A 234 22.24 -9.64 -3.39
CA THR A 234 23.60 -9.34 -3.87
C THR A 234 24.41 -10.61 -4.13
N GLU A 235 24.02 -11.72 -3.51
CA GLU A 235 24.65 -13.02 -3.66
C GLU A 235 23.62 -14.16 -3.50
N VAL A 236 23.16 -14.73 -4.62
CA VAL A 236 22.27 -15.91 -4.60
C VAL A 236 23.04 -17.20 -4.34
N LEU A 237 22.49 -18.05 -3.47
CA LEU A 237 23.04 -19.38 -3.15
C LEU A 237 22.75 -20.37 -4.27
N GLU A 238 23.77 -21.09 -4.74
CA GLU A 238 23.62 -22.24 -5.63
C GLU A 238 23.96 -23.54 -4.89
N PRO A 239 22.96 -24.40 -4.61
CA PRO A 239 23.19 -25.69 -3.98
C PRO A 239 24.19 -26.54 -4.78
N GLY A 240 25.16 -27.14 -4.09
CA GLY A 240 26.13 -28.06 -4.72
C GLY A 240 27.32 -27.39 -5.42
N VAL A 241 27.30 -26.08 -5.66
CA VAL A 241 28.42 -25.33 -6.28
C VAL A 241 29.35 -24.68 -5.23
N GLY A 242 29.15 -25.00 -3.95
CA GLY A 242 30.07 -24.65 -2.88
C GLY A 242 30.02 -23.18 -2.43
N GLY A 243 29.00 -22.42 -2.84
CA GLY A 243 28.87 -21.04 -2.39
C GLY A 243 27.77 -20.23 -3.07
N ARG A 244 27.78 -18.93 -2.80
CA ARG A 244 26.94 -17.95 -3.47
C ARG A 244 27.67 -17.39 -4.69
N ARG A 245 26.94 -17.14 -5.78
CA ARG A 245 27.52 -16.91 -7.12
C ARG A 245 27.65 -15.43 -7.51
N GLY A 246 26.75 -14.57 -7.02
CA GLY A 246 26.68 -13.16 -7.39
C GLY A 246 25.24 -12.64 -7.33
N LYS A 247 25.02 -11.44 -7.84
CA LYS A 247 23.71 -10.80 -7.82
C LYS A 247 22.67 -11.65 -8.55
N GLY A 248 21.46 -11.65 -8.01
CA GLY A 248 20.37 -12.38 -8.62
C GLY A 248 19.02 -12.12 -8.01
N ILE A 249 18.07 -12.92 -8.46
CA ILE A 249 16.67 -12.88 -8.10
C ILE A 249 16.34 -14.17 -7.35
N VAL A 250 15.54 -14.04 -6.30
CA VAL A 250 15.05 -15.15 -5.50
C VAL A 250 13.53 -15.15 -5.46
N PHE A 251 12.94 -16.35 -5.51
CA PHE A 251 11.54 -16.58 -5.19
C PHE A 251 11.46 -17.87 -4.38
N SER A 252 10.90 -17.82 -3.18
CA SER A 252 10.80 -18.94 -2.25
C SER A 252 9.43 -18.99 -1.59
N ARG A 253 8.99 -20.20 -1.26
CA ARG A 253 7.78 -20.42 -0.46
C ARG A 253 7.96 -21.57 0.51
N TRP A 254 7.21 -21.53 1.61
CA TRP A 254 7.31 -22.51 2.69
C TRP A 254 6.36 -23.70 2.49
N GLU A 255 6.50 -24.69 3.37
CA GLU A 255 5.63 -25.85 3.52
C GLU A 255 5.68 -26.89 2.37
N SER A 256 6.71 -26.87 1.52
CA SER A 256 7.11 -28.09 0.80
C SER A 256 8.61 -28.14 0.60
N GLN A 257 9.06 -29.32 0.17
CA GLN A 257 10.41 -29.58 -0.33
C GLN A 257 10.31 -30.43 -1.61
N ASP A 258 9.13 -30.41 -2.24
CA ASP A 258 8.86 -31.17 -3.45
C ASP A 258 9.35 -30.36 -4.64
N GLU A 259 10.34 -30.90 -5.36
CA GLU A 259 10.88 -30.24 -6.54
C GLU A 259 9.86 -30.06 -7.66
N ALA A 260 8.79 -30.86 -7.70
CA ALA A 260 7.69 -30.71 -8.64
C ALA A 260 6.92 -29.40 -8.43
N ASP A 261 7.08 -28.74 -7.28
CA ASP A 261 6.51 -27.43 -6.99
C ASP A 261 7.38 -26.27 -7.52
N THR A 262 8.43 -26.57 -8.30
CA THR A 262 9.35 -25.57 -8.85
C THR A 262 9.41 -25.59 -10.38
N ARG A 263 9.51 -24.40 -10.99
CA ARG A 263 9.84 -24.17 -12.39
C ARG A 263 11.02 -23.20 -12.45
N PRO A 264 12.28 -23.67 -12.35
CA PRO A 264 13.43 -22.80 -12.48
C PRO A 264 13.52 -22.23 -13.91
N PRO A 265 14.07 -21.02 -14.08
CA PRO A 265 14.35 -20.51 -15.43
C PRO A 265 15.51 -21.28 -16.08
N ARG A 266 15.68 -21.14 -17.40
CA ARG A 266 16.65 -21.92 -18.20
C ARG A 266 18.08 -21.87 -17.64
N GLU A 267 18.50 -20.72 -17.11
CA GLU A 267 19.83 -20.49 -16.54
C GLU A 267 19.81 -20.36 -15.01
N GLY A 268 18.67 -20.70 -14.40
CA GLY A 268 18.51 -20.70 -12.96
C GLY A 268 18.50 -22.10 -12.37
N TRP A 269 18.28 -22.17 -11.07
CA TRP A 269 18.26 -23.42 -10.33
C TRP A 269 17.20 -23.38 -9.23
N LYS A 270 16.95 -24.56 -8.66
CA LYS A 270 16.07 -24.76 -7.52
C LYS A 270 16.87 -24.82 -6.22
N GLU A 271 16.24 -24.38 -5.15
CA GLU A 271 16.72 -24.55 -3.79
C GLU A 271 15.66 -25.29 -2.98
N LEU A 272 16.05 -26.38 -2.33
CA LEU A 272 15.21 -27.15 -1.42
C LEU A 272 15.87 -27.06 -0.05
N GLY A 273 15.19 -26.49 0.93
CA GLY A 273 15.81 -26.22 2.22
C GLY A 273 14.94 -26.61 3.42
N SER A 274 15.61 -26.81 4.55
CA SER A 274 15.02 -27.10 5.87
C SER A 274 15.54 -26.21 7.00
N HIS A 275 16.59 -25.41 6.75
CA HIS A 275 17.30 -24.62 7.77
C HIS A 275 16.48 -23.45 8.32
N GLU A 276 15.42 -23.04 7.63
CA GLU A 276 14.49 -21.97 8.03
C GLU A 276 13.03 -22.47 7.97
N GLY A 277 12.85 -23.76 8.26
CA GLY A 277 11.64 -24.49 7.93
C GLY A 277 11.71 -25.12 6.54
N ARG A 278 10.71 -25.94 6.22
CA ARG A 278 10.62 -26.62 4.92
C ARG A 278 10.26 -25.61 3.85
N PHE A 279 11.11 -25.44 2.84
CA PHE A 279 10.83 -24.54 1.72
C PHE A 279 11.34 -25.08 0.38
N VAL A 280 10.73 -24.57 -0.68
CA VAL A 280 11.22 -24.65 -2.06
C VAL A 280 11.44 -23.25 -2.60
N GLY A 281 12.40 -23.11 -3.50
CA GLY A 281 12.69 -21.85 -4.15
C GLY A 281 13.33 -22.01 -5.52
N VAL A 282 13.29 -20.93 -6.28
CA VAL A 282 13.96 -20.76 -7.56
C VAL A 282 14.87 -19.54 -7.49
N ARG A 283 15.99 -19.61 -8.23
CA ARG A 283 17.04 -18.59 -8.25
C ARG A 283 17.44 -18.33 -9.69
N LEU A 284 17.75 -17.08 -10.00
CA LEU A 284 18.31 -16.66 -11.27
C LEU A 284 19.48 -15.72 -11.03
N LEU A 285 20.64 -15.99 -11.63
CA LEU A 285 21.70 -15.00 -11.72
C LEU A 285 21.27 -13.87 -12.63
N TYR A 286 21.40 -12.66 -12.13
CA TYR A 286 21.11 -11.46 -12.90
C TYR A 286 21.89 -10.30 -12.29
N ASP A 287 22.81 -9.74 -13.05
CA ASP A 287 23.65 -8.62 -12.62
C ASP A 287 22.86 -7.31 -12.72
N TRP A 288 21.89 -7.14 -11.81
CA TRP A 288 21.17 -5.89 -11.68
C TRP A 288 22.10 -4.78 -11.16
N GLY A 289 21.81 -3.54 -11.56
CA GLY A 289 22.56 -2.35 -11.16
C GLY A 289 21.67 -1.12 -11.07
N VAL A 290 22.28 0.06 -11.04
CA VAL A 290 21.56 1.35 -11.03
C VAL A 290 20.60 1.44 -12.21
N GLY A 291 19.35 1.84 -11.94
CA GLY A 291 18.32 1.97 -12.97
C GLY A 291 16.91 1.70 -12.48
N GLN A 292 16.00 1.57 -13.44
CA GLN A 292 14.59 1.27 -13.21
C GLN A 292 14.20 -0.05 -13.87
N PHE A 293 13.45 -0.85 -13.14
CA PHE A 293 12.87 -2.11 -13.60
C PHE A 293 11.70 -2.51 -12.69
N ASN A 294 10.84 -3.39 -13.18
CA ASN A 294 9.78 -3.98 -12.36
C ASN A 294 10.13 -5.42 -11.97
N LEU A 295 9.68 -5.83 -10.80
CA LEU A 295 9.43 -7.25 -10.53
C LEU A 295 7.93 -7.48 -10.59
N ARG A 296 7.50 -8.48 -11.35
CA ARG A 296 6.07 -8.85 -11.46
C ARG A 296 5.88 -10.29 -10.99
N LEU A 297 5.09 -10.45 -9.93
CA LEU A 297 4.59 -11.74 -9.46
C LEU A 297 3.18 -11.93 -9.99
N GLN A 298 2.92 -12.99 -10.75
CA GLN A 298 1.60 -13.20 -11.35
C GLN A 298 1.22 -14.68 -11.38
N ARG A 299 -0.05 -14.97 -11.11
CA ARG A 299 -0.63 -16.29 -11.36
C ARG A 299 -0.60 -16.59 -12.86
N ALA A 300 -0.03 -17.73 -13.23
CA ALA A 300 0.15 -18.14 -14.62
C ALA A 300 -0.85 -19.23 -15.01
N ASP A 301 -0.61 -20.47 -14.57
CA ASP A 301 -1.41 -21.63 -14.94
C ASP A 301 -2.01 -22.31 -13.71
N GLN A 302 -3.13 -22.98 -13.89
CA GLN A 302 -3.72 -23.87 -12.90
C GLN A 302 -3.19 -25.30 -13.10
N GLY A 303 -2.86 -26.02 -12.02
CA GLY A 303 -2.30 -27.37 -12.11
C GLY A 303 -2.64 -28.26 -10.92
N GLY A 304 -3.46 -29.28 -11.16
CA GLY A 304 -3.90 -30.19 -10.12
C GLY A 304 -4.64 -29.46 -8.98
N ASP A 305 -4.15 -29.63 -7.76
CA ASP A 305 -4.63 -29.05 -6.51
C ASP A 305 -4.06 -27.66 -6.18
N GLY A 306 -3.28 -27.06 -7.08
CA GLY A 306 -2.67 -25.76 -6.89
C GLY A 306 -2.56 -24.91 -8.15
N ASP A 307 -2.12 -23.67 -7.97
CA ASP A 307 -1.86 -22.72 -9.05
C ASP A 307 -0.39 -22.32 -9.08
N TRP A 308 0.12 -22.06 -10.27
CA TRP A 308 1.47 -21.57 -10.50
C TRP A 308 1.50 -20.06 -10.41
N PHE A 309 2.46 -19.54 -9.66
CA PHE A 309 2.82 -18.13 -9.68
C PHE A 309 4.21 -17.99 -10.27
N HIS A 310 4.35 -17.08 -11.23
CA HIS A 310 5.59 -16.79 -11.93
C HIS A 310 6.11 -15.43 -11.50
N LEU A 311 7.42 -15.35 -11.28
CA LEU A 311 8.13 -14.11 -11.07
C LEU A 311 8.84 -13.71 -12.38
N TYR A 312 8.67 -12.45 -12.76
CA TYR A 312 9.36 -11.84 -13.89
C TYR A 312 10.16 -10.63 -13.42
N LEU A 313 11.34 -10.43 -14.01
CA LEU A 313 12.03 -9.15 -14.02
C LEU A 313 11.74 -8.46 -15.35
N GLU A 314 11.30 -7.22 -15.29
CA GLU A 314 10.95 -6.42 -16.46
C GLU A 314 11.88 -5.20 -16.51
N PRO A 315 12.93 -5.26 -17.34
CA PRO A 315 13.80 -4.11 -17.51
C PRO A 315 13.04 -2.94 -18.15
N SER A 316 13.55 -1.72 -18.00
CA SER A 316 13.00 -0.55 -18.68
C SER A 316 13.07 -0.65 -20.21
N GLU A 317 14.03 -1.43 -20.73
CA GLU A 317 14.18 -1.73 -22.14
C GLU A 317 14.35 -3.24 -22.34
N GLY A 318 13.64 -3.79 -23.34
CA GLY A 318 13.70 -5.21 -23.70
C GLY A 318 12.51 -6.02 -23.22
N SER A 319 12.63 -7.34 -23.34
CA SER A 319 11.56 -8.29 -23.00
C SER A 319 11.60 -8.69 -21.52
N PRO A 320 10.44 -8.98 -20.90
CA PRO A 320 10.38 -9.58 -19.58
C PRO A 320 11.21 -10.87 -19.49
N ILE A 321 11.94 -11.01 -18.39
CA ILE A 321 12.80 -12.15 -18.08
C ILE A 321 12.09 -13.01 -17.03
N PHE A 322 11.82 -14.26 -17.37
CA PHE A 322 11.27 -15.23 -16.43
C PHE A 322 12.32 -15.56 -15.36
N ALA A 323 12.03 -15.25 -14.09
CA ALA A 323 12.92 -15.50 -12.95
C ALA A 323 12.59 -16.82 -12.21
N GLY A 324 11.49 -17.47 -12.60
CA GLY A 324 11.08 -18.78 -12.10
C GLY A 324 9.64 -18.79 -11.62
N GLY A 325 9.12 -19.99 -11.36
CA GLY A 325 7.75 -20.20 -10.89
C GLY A 325 7.67 -21.20 -9.74
N LEU A 326 6.70 -20.99 -8.86
CA LEU A 326 6.41 -21.87 -7.73
C LEU A 326 4.92 -22.21 -7.71
N ARG A 327 4.60 -23.46 -7.33
CA ARG A 327 3.22 -23.92 -7.18
C ARG A 327 2.73 -23.70 -5.75
N PHE A 328 1.52 -23.19 -5.63
CA PHE A 328 0.82 -22.93 -4.37
C PHE A 328 -0.51 -23.71 -4.33
N PRO A 329 -0.77 -24.49 -3.27
CA PRO A 329 -2.04 -25.19 -3.12
C PRO A 329 -3.20 -24.21 -2.89
N ARG A 330 -4.40 -24.57 -3.37
CA ARG A 330 -5.64 -23.80 -3.12
C ARG A 330 -6.20 -24.12 -1.74
N ARG A 331 -5.65 -23.50 -0.69
CA ARG A 331 -6.02 -23.79 0.72
C ARG A 331 -7.33 -23.15 1.13
N VAL A 332 -7.67 -22.00 0.57
CA VAL A 332 -8.89 -21.28 0.97
C VAL A 332 -10.12 -21.97 0.39
N SER A 333 -10.05 -22.36 -0.88
CA SER A 333 -11.09 -23.15 -1.55
C SER A 333 -10.52 -23.92 -2.73
N THR A 334 -10.79 -25.23 -2.80
CA THR A 334 -10.37 -26.06 -3.93
C THR A 334 -11.03 -25.67 -5.26
N SER A 335 -12.14 -24.93 -5.21
CA SER A 335 -12.88 -24.45 -6.38
C SER A 335 -12.54 -23.03 -6.81
N GLN A 336 -11.75 -22.29 -6.02
CA GLN A 336 -11.32 -20.93 -6.36
C GLN A 336 -9.83 -20.87 -6.65
N PRO A 337 -9.37 -20.06 -7.62
CA PRO A 337 -7.95 -19.88 -7.86
C PRO A 337 -7.23 -19.37 -6.61
N ALA A 338 -6.03 -19.87 -6.34
CA ALA A 338 -5.21 -19.35 -5.27
C ALA A 338 -4.89 -17.87 -5.53
N SER A 339 -4.78 -17.09 -4.45
CA SER A 339 -4.65 -15.64 -4.53
C SER A 339 -3.60 -15.10 -3.57
N ILE A 340 -2.95 -14.02 -3.99
CA ILE A 340 -1.98 -13.28 -3.19
C ILE A 340 -2.78 -12.44 -2.19
N ASN A 341 -2.44 -12.56 -0.91
CA ASN A 341 -2.90 -11.60 0.10
C ASN A 341 -2.28 -10.24 -0.22
N PRO A 342 -3.10 -9.21 -0.49
CA PRO A 342 -2.57 -7.95 -0.95
C PRO A 342 -1.92 -7.12 0.15
N ASN A 343 -2.18 -7.44 1.43
CA ASN A 343 -1.49 -6.82 2.54
C ASN A 343 -0.16 -7.54 2.75
N LEU A 344 0.90 -6.93 2.23
CA LEU A 344 2.22 -7.53 2.16
C LEU A 344 3.28 -6.58 2.72
N THR A 345 4.42 -7.16 3.07
CA THR A 345 5.58 -6.42 3.57
C THR A 345 6.63 -6.36 2.47
N SER A 346 7.34 -5.24 2.35
CA SER A 346 8.65 -5.24 1.71
C SER A 346 9.69 -5.09 2.79
N PHE A 347 10.78 -5.84 2.71
CA PHE A 347 11.85 -5.72 3.69
C PHE A 347 13.22 -5.62 3.06
N LEU A 348 14.11 -5.06 3.86
CA LEU A 348 15.53 -5.04 3.64
C LEU A 348 16.22 -5.86 4.74
N GLU A 349 17.12 -6.75 4.36
CA GLU A 349 17.86 -7.62 5.27
C GLU A 349 19.35 -7.68 4.89
N ILE A 350 20.18 -7.80 5.91
CA ILE A 350 21.58 -8.20 5.77
C ILE A 350 21.69 -9.65 6.21
N TYR A 351 21.99 -10.56 5.29
CA TYR A 351 21.99 -12.01 5.57
C TYR A 351 23.40 -12.61 5.66
N SER A 352 24.45 -11.94 5.16
CA SER A 352 25.82 -12.47 5.20
C SER A 352 26.93 -11.43 4.98
N LYS A 353 28.20 -11.90 4.96
CA LYS A 353 29.47 -11.20 4.67
C LYS A 353 29.98 -10.22 5.72
N THR A 354 29.10 -9.45 6.34
CA THR A 354 29.49 -8.47 7.35
C THR A 354 28.58 -8.53 8.57
N LYS A 355 29.16 -8.21 9.73
CA LYS A 355 28.47 -8.06 11.02
C LYS A 355 28.74 -6.71 11.66
N GLU A 356 29.37 -5.76 10.94
CA GLU A 356 29.71 -4.44 11.48
C GLU A 356 28.91 -3.35 10.77
N TYR A 357 28.22 -2.50 11.53
CA TYR A 357 27.27 -1.50 10.99
C TYR A 357 27.88 -0.58 9.92
N ASN A 358 29.15 -0.20 10.07
CA ASN A 358 29.88 0.75 9.22
C ASN A 358 30.61 0.09 8.03
N THR A 359 30.54 -1.23 7.87
CA THR A 359 31.12 -1.93 6.72
C THR A 359 30.06 -2.42 5.73
N VAL A 360 28.79 -2.33 6.12
CA VAL A 360 27.66 -2.62 5.23
C VAL A 360 27.67 -1.64 4.07
N ALA A 361 27.66 -2.18 2.85
CA ALA A 361 27.65 -1.39 1.63
C ALA A 361 26.45 -0.43 1.63
N ARG A 362 26.67 0.80 1.17
CA ARG A 362 25.59 1.74 0.97
C ARG A 362 24.64 1.18 -0.08
N TRP A 363 23.34 1.20 0.21
CA TRP A 363 22.32 0.92 -0.78
C TRP A 363 21.13 1.85 -0.64
N HIS A 364 20.74 2.50 -1.72
CA HIS A 364 19.62 3.42 -1.84
C HIS A 364 18.71 2.99 -2.99
N PHE A 365 17.45 2.73 -2.66
CA PHE A 365 16.42 2.45 -3.65
C PHE A 365 15.10 3.14 -3.27
N SER A 366 14.22 3.27 -4.26
CA SER A 366 12.80 3.56 -4.03
C SER A 366 11.93 2.50 -4.67
N LEU A 367 10.77 2.27 -4.06
CA LEU A 367 9.88 1.17 -4.39
C LEU A 367 8.44 1.68 -4.42
N TRP A 368 7.65 1.22 -5.38
CA TRP A 368 6.20 1.38 -5.36
C TRP A 368 5.54 0.05 -5.68
N LEU A 369 4.57 -0.37 -4.88
CA LEU A 369 3.80 -1.59 -5.15
C LEU A 369 2.47 -1.28 -5.81
N ARG A 370 2.06 -2.18 -6.71
CA ARG A 370 0.69 -2.26 -7.24
C ARG A 370 0.13 -3.65 -7.03
N ALA A 371 -1.12 -3.70 -6.62
CA ALA A 371 -1.91 -4.92 -6.55
C ALA A 371 -2.86 -4.94 -7.75
N ALA A 372 -2.60 -5.81 -8.73
CA ALA A 372 -3.18 -5.69 -10.07
C ALA A 372 -2.97 -4.29 -10.66
N GLU A 373 -4.03 -3.48 -10.79
CA GLU A 373 -3.99 -2.08 -11.24
C GLU A 373 -4.16 -1.07 -10.09
N GLU A 374 -4.33 -1.57 -8.86
CA GLU A 374 -4.60 -0.78 -7.67
C GLU A 374 -3.33 -0.13 -7.08
N THR A 375 -3.46 1.10 -6.62
CA THR A 375 -2.47 1.77 -5.77
C THR A 375 -2.71 1.44 -4.29
N PRO A 376 -1.66 1.42 -3.45
CA PRO A 376 -1.83 1.16 -2.02
C PRO A 376 -2.74 2.20 -1.37
N LEU A 377 -3.54 1.76 -0.39
CA LEU A 377 -4.28 2.62 0.53
C LEU A 377 -3.37 3.27 1.57
N SER A 378 -2.34 2.55 2.02
CA SER A 378 -1.37 3.11 2.96
C SER A 378 -0.02 2.40 2.90
N ILE A 379 1.01 3.14 3.30
CA ILE A 379 2.39 2.68 3.43
C ILE A 379 2.89 3.11 4.80
N ARG A 380 3.32 2.14 5.61
CA ARG A 380 3.92 2.37 6.92
C ARG A 380 5.34 1.82 6.97
N SER A 381 6.29 2.60 7.44
CA SER A 381 7.64 2.10 7.72
C SER A 381 7.78 1.55 9.13
N GLU A 382 8.62 0.53 9.29
CA GLU A 382 9.04 -0.01 10.58
C GLU A 382 10.57 -0.23 10.57
N TYR A 383 11.21 -0.05 11.72
CA TYR A 383 12.60 -0.46 11.94
C TYR A 383 12.58 -1.62 12.94
N PRO A 384 12.68 -2.87 12.48
CA PRO A 384 12.60 -4.03 13.38
C PRO A 384 13.87 -4.15 14.23
N ALA A 385 13.71 -4.58 15.47
CA ALA A 385 14.81 -4.84 16.41
C ALA A 385 15.27 -6.31 16.36
N PHE A 386 15.43 -6.88 15.16
CA PHE A 386 15.77 -8.30 15.00
C PHE A 386 17.20 -8.50 14.48
N PRO A 387 17.99 -9.43 15.07
CA PRO A 387 17.63 -10.32 16.19
C PRO A 387 17.96 -9.77 17.58
N THR A 388 18.58 -8.59 17.70
CA THR A 388 19.01 -8.06 19.02
C THR A 388 18.80 -6.56 19.20
N ALA A 389 18.92 -5.76 18.14
CA ALA A 389 18.72 -4.31 18.17
C ALA A 389 18.31 -3.80 16.78
N GLU A 390 17.67 -2.62 16.72
CA GLU A 390 17.38 -1.97 15.44
C GLU A 390 18.67 -1.58 14.71
N PHE A 391 18.75 -1.87 13.42
CA PHE A 391 19.92 -1.51 12.61
C PHE A 391 20.00 0.02 12.45
N PRO A 392 20.99 0.71 13.04
CA PRO A 392 20.97 2.17 13.17
C PRO A 392 21.30 2.90 11.87
N ASN A 393 22.08 2.29 10.98
CA ASN A 393 22.55 2.90 9.73
C ASN A 393 21.54 2.66 8.60
N VAL A 394 20.29 3.08 8.83
CA VAL A 394 19.18 2.99 7.87
C VAL A 394 18.30 4.22 7.98
N ASP A 395 17.71 4.63 6.87
CA ASP A 395 16.64 5.63 6.85
C ASP A 395 15.57 5.26 5.81
N THR A 396 14.31 5.42 6.19
CA THR A 396 13.14 5.13 5.35
C THR A 396 12.19 6.32 5.39
N PHE A 397 11.95 6.93 4.23
CA PHE A 397 11.23 8.21 4.14
C PHE A 397 10.37 8.33 2.89
N TRP A 398 9.39 9.23 2.93
CA TRP A 398 8.58 9.60 1.78
C TRP A 398 9.28 10.73 1.02
N ASN A 399 9.50 10.53 -0.28
CA ASN A 399 9.99 11.59 -1.15
C ASN A 399 8.82 12.25 -1.88
N PRO A 400 8.52 13.55 -1.64
CA PRO A 400 7.41 14.22 -2.28
C PRO A 400 7.62 14.48 -3.78
N GLU A 401 8.87 14.51 -4.27
CA GLU A 401 9.16 14.83 -5.66
C GLU A 401 8.76 13.69 -6.61
N ASP A 402 9.03 12.44 -6.25
CA ASP A 402 8.67 11.26 -7.03
C ASP A 402 7.52 10.45 -6.43
N ARG A 403 6.98 10.90 -5.29
CA ARG A 403 5.85 10.31 -4.56
C ARG A 403 6.08 8.82 -4.25
N ARG A 404 7.26 8.49 -3.71
CA ARG A 404 7.63 7.11 -3.35
C ARG A 404 8.29 7.02 -1.99
N PRO A 405 8.16 5.86 -1.30
CA PRO A 405 9.04 5.54 -0.20
C PRO A 405 10.46 5.26 -0.72
N HIS A 406 11.43 5.87 -0.07
CA HIS A 406 12.86 5.66 -0.24
C HIS A 406 13.38 4.88 0.95
N MET A 407 14.29 3.94 0.71
CA MET A 407 15.01 3.20 1.73
C MET A 407 16.51 3.34 1.46
N LEU A 408 17.24 3.75 2.48
CA LEU A 408 18.68 3.97 2.43
C LEU A 408 19.34 3.19 3.57
N LEU A 409 20.37 2.40 3.28
CA LEU A 409 21.10 1.61 4.28
C LEU A 409 22.61 1.75 4.14
N GLY A 410 23.33 1.33 5.18
CA GLY A 410 24.77 1.04 5.13
C GLY A 410 25.64 2.17 5.67
N ALA A 411 26.96 2.07 5.44
CA ALA A 411 28.01 2.85 6.09
C ALA A 411 27.91 4.40 5.98
N THR A 412 27.01 4.92 5.16
CA THR A 412 26.79 6.37 5.00
C THR A 412 25.34 6.78 5.27
N ALA A 413 24.48 5.82 5.57
CA ALA A 413 23.08 6.07 5.87
C ALA A 413 22.95 6.63 7.30
N ARG A 414 22.43 7.84 7.39
CA ARG A 414 22.07 8.46 8.66
C ARG A 414 20.56 8.33 8.83
N ARG A 415 20.13 7.76 9.95
CA ARG A 415 18.72 7.73 10.30
C ARG A 415 18.25 9.15 10.64
N CYS A 416 17.33 9.68 9.84
CA CYS A 416 16.77 11.01 10.01
C CYS A 416 15.27 10.94 10.34
N HIS A 417 14.61 9.87 9.90
CA HIS A 417 13.17 9.69 10.03
C HIS A 417 12.86 8.54 10.97
N ALA A 418 11.90 8.76 11.89
CA ALA A 418 11.32 7.69 12.68
C ALA A 418 10.42 6.78 11.82
N ALA A 419 10.26 5.53 12.28
CA ALA A 419 9.24 4.63 11.76
C ALA A 419 7.85 5.25 11.92
N GLY A 420 6.94 4.98 11.00
CA GLY A 420 5.59 5.56 11.04
C GLY A 420 4.90 5.56 9.70
N VAL A 421 3.77 6.25 9.61
CA VAL A 421 3.02 6.38 8.35
C VAL A 421 3.80 7.28 7.38
N LEU A 422 4.03 6.78 6.17
CA LEU A 422 4.65 7.53 5.07
C LEU A 422 3.60 8.11 4.12
N PHE A 423 2.54 7.33 3.88
CA PHE A 423 1.45 7.64 2.97
C PHE A 423 0.17 6.95 3.44
N SER A 424 -0.98 7.64 3.35
CA SER A 424 -2.29 7.06 3.67
C SER A 424 -3.46 7.77 2.97
N VAL A 425 -4.39 7.02 2.40
CA VAL A 425 -5.63 7.52 1.76
C VAL A 425 -6.90 6.91 2.37
N GLU A 426 -6.83 6.35 3.59
CA GLU A 426 -7.98 5.68 4.28
C GLU A 426 -9.27 6.48 4.33
#